data_AF-K9CKM1-F1
#
_entry.id   AF-K9CKM1-F1
#
_cell.length_a   1.000
_cell.length_b   1.000
_cell.length_c   1.000
_cell.angle_alpha   90.00
_cell.angle_beta   90.00
_cell.angle_gamma   90.00
#
_symmetry.space_group_name_H-M   'P 1'
#
loop_
_entity.id
_entity.type
_entity.pdbx_description
1 polymer ?
#
loop_
_entity_poly.entity_id
_entity_poly.type
_entity_poly.pdbx_seq_one_letter_code
_entity_poly.pdbx_strand_id
1 'polypeptide(L)'
;MDRELKAGLLWGGGILLLALAASQGRKLDWLDSDMVTRLVIGANGLMIAWYGNRMPKAFLPDACARQVARVGGWSMALSGIVYAGFWAFAPIAVAVVGGCIAVAVGMAVTIGYGLTLRARLRARR
;
A
#
# COMPACT_ATOMS: atom_id res chain seq x y z
N MET A 1 8.52 15.02 12.19
CA MET A 1 9.10 14.88 10.84
C MET A 1 10.06 13.68 10.78
N ASP A 2 10.99 13.52 11.73
CA ASP A 2 11.95 12.40 11.76
C ASP A 2 11.38 10.99 11.72
N ARG A 3 10.26 10.73 12.41
CA ARG A 3 9.76 9.34 12.56
C ARG A 3 9.22 8.76 11.25
N GLU A 4 8.53 9.58 10.45
CA GLU A 4 8.00 9.17 9.14
C GLU A 4 9.12 9.01 8.12
N LEU A 5 10.13 9.90 8.16
CA LEU A 5 11.31 9.80 7.30
C LEU A 5 12.12 8.53 7.63
N LYS A 6 12.35 8.26 8.92
CA LYS A 6 13.00 7.01 9.37
C LYS A 6 12.22 5.78 8.94
N ALA A 7 10.89 5.80 9.04
CA ALA A 7 10.05 4.69 8.58
C ALA A 7 10.16 4.48 7.05
N GLY A 8 10.21 5.56 6.27
CA GLY A 8 10.42 5.49 4.82
C GLY A 8 11.79 4.93 4.44
N LEU A 9 12.84 5.36 5.13
CA LEU A 9 14.20 4.82 4.96
C LEU A 9 14.28 3.35 5.35
N LEU A 10 13.58 2.94 6.43
CA LEU A 10 13.51 1.54 6.85
C LEU A 10 12.79 0.66 5.82
N TRP A 11 11.64 1.10 5.30
CA TRP A 11 10.92 0.36 4.27
C TRP A 11 11.71 0.31 2.97
N GLY A 12 12.19 1.45 2.48
CA GLY A 12 12.95 1.53 1.23
C GLY A 12 14.26 0.75 1.30
N GLY A 13 15.05 0.97 2.36
CA GLY A 13 16.29 0.24 2.60
C GLY A 13 16.05 -1.25 2.83
N GLY A 14 15.00 -1.61 3.58
CA GLY A 14 14.62 -3.00 3.84
C GLY A 14 14.24 -3.75 2.57
N ILE A 15 13.39 -3.15 1.72
CA ILE A 15 12.99 -3.74 0.43
C ILE A 15 14.20 -3.85 -0.52
N LEU A 16 15.10 -2.86 -0.52
CA LEU A 16 16.32 -2.91 -1.32
C LEU A 16 17.24 -4.06 -0.87
N LEU A 17 17.49 -4.18 0.43
CA LEU A 17 18.29 -5.27 0.99
C LEU A 17 17.64 -6.63 0.72
N LEU A 18 16.32 -6.72 0.86
CA LEU A 18 15.55 -7.93 0.53
C LEU A 18 15.72 -8.31 -0.94
N ALA A 19 15.64 -7.35 -1.86
CA ALA A 19 15.82 -7.58 -3.29
C ALA A 19 17.24 -8.04 -3.61
N LEU A 20 18.26 -7.45 -2.98
CA LEU A 20 19.65 -7.86 -3.15
C LEU A 20 19.90 -9.27 -2.62
N ALA A 21 19.42 -9.57 -1.40
CA ALA A 21 19.54 -10.89 -0.79
C ALA A 21 18.82 -11.97 -1.62
N ALA A 22 17.60 -11.69 -2.07
CA ALA A 22 16.83 -12.61 -2.90
C ALA A 22 17.50 -12.82 -4.27
N SER A 23 18.05 -11.77 -4.89
CA SER A 23 18.81 -11.87 -6.13
C SER A 23 20.09 -12.70 -5.98
N GLN A 24 20.77 -12.60 -4.83
CA GLN A 24 21.91 -13.46 -4.51
C GLN A 24 21.47 -14.92 -4.26
N GLY A 25 20.37 -15.14 -3.55
CA GLY A 25 19.80 -16.48 -3.34
C GLY A 25 19.43 -17.16 -4.66
N ARG A 26 18.94 -16.40 -5.65
CA ARG A 26 18.73 -16.91 -7.01
C ARG A 26 20.02 -17.35 -7.69
N LYS A 27 21.11 -16.57 -7.57
CA LYS A 27 22.41 -16.96 -8.16
C LYS A 27 23.00 -18.22 -7.52
N LEU A 28 22.65 -18.48 -6.26
CA LEU A 28 23.03 -19.68 -5.52
C LEU A 28 22.06 -20.86 -5.75
N ASP A 29 21.09 -20.70 -6.64
CA ASP A 29 20.05 -21.68 -6.97
C ASP A 29 19.15 -22.08 -5.79
N TRP A 30 19.09 -21.23 -4.75
CA TRP A 30 18.22 -21.43 -3.57
C TRP A 30 16.80 -20.91 -3.81
N LEU A 31 16.63 -19.96 -4.72
CA LEU A 31 15.37 -19.29 -5.00
C LEU A 31 15.13 -19.23 -6.50
N ASP A 32 13.92 -19.61 -6.91
CA ASP A 32 13.47 -19.41 -8.28
C ASP A 32 13.21 -17.92 -8.56
N SER A 33 13.32 -17.54 -9.84
CA SER A 33 13.00 -16.21 -10.37
C SER A 33 11.67 -15.68 -9.85
N ASP A 34 10.65 -16.53 -9.92
CA ASP A 34 9.28 -16.20 -9.54
C ASP A 34 9.17 -15.93 -8.04
N MET A 35 9.94 -16.67 -7.23
CA MET A 35 9.97 -16.51 -5.79
C MET A 35 10.59 -15.16 -5.40
N VAL A 36 11.66 -14.74 -6.07
CA VAL A 36 12.29 -13.43 -5.87
C VAL A 36 11.30 -12.32 -6.20
N THR A 37 10.64 -12.40 -7.35
CA THR A 37 9.66 -11.40 -7.78
C THR A 37 8.51 -11.30 -6.79
N ARG A 38 7.96 -12.44 -6.33
CA ARG A 38 6.89 -12.48 -5.34
C ARG A 38 7.28 -11.86 -4.01
N LEU A 39 8.47 -12.18 -3.53
CA LEU A 39 8.96 -11.67 -2.25
C LEU A 39 9.10 -10.14 -2.27
N VAL A 40 9.77 -9.61 -3.30
CA VAL A 40 10.04 -8.17 -3.41
C VAL A 40 8.76 -7.40 -3.67
N ILE A 41 7.95 -7.84 -4.63
CA ILE A 41 6.73 -7.12 -5.00
C ILE A 41 5.66 -7.28 -3.91
N GLY A 42 5.50 -8.47 -3.33
CA GLY A 42 4.61 -8.67 -2.19
C GLY A 42 4.96 -7.79 -0.97
N ALA A 43 6.24 -7.57 -0.70
CA ALA A 43 6.68 -6.66 0.36
C ALA A 43 6.25 -5.20 0.12
N ASN A 44 6.10 -4.76 -1.14
CA ASN A 44 5.54 -3.44 -1.44
C ASN A 44 4.07 -3.33 -1.00
N GLY A 45 3.28 -4.41 -1.12
CA GLY A 45 1.92 -4.46 -0.59
C GLY A 45 1.85 -4.26 0.92
N LEU A 46 2.77 -4.88 1.66
CA LEU A 46 2.90 -4.70 3.11
C LEU A 46 3.30 -3.26 3.48
N MET A 47 4.19 -2.65 2.71
CA MET A 47 4.54 -1.23 2.87
C MET A 47 3.29 -0.34 2.69
N ILE A 48 2.50 -0.57 1.64
CA ILE A 48 1.24 0.16 1.40
C ILE A 48 0.28 -0.03 2.58
N ALA A 49 0.14 -1.27 3.07
CA ALA A 49 -0.73 -1.59 4.20
C ALA A 49 -0.33 -0.82 5.47
N TRP A 50 0.97 -0.77 5.74
CA TRP A 50 1.55 -0.05 6.87
C TRP A 50 1.27 1.45 6.82
N TYR A 51 1.55 2.08 5.67
CA TYR A 51 1.31 3.51 5.48
C TYR A 51 -0.17 3.86 5.54
N GLY A 52 -1.04 3.06 4.92
CA GLY A 52 -2.49 3.23 5.02
C GLY A 52 -2.98 3.19 6.47
N ASN A 53 -2.46 2.24 7.28
CA ASN A 53 -2.86 2.14 8.67
C ASN A 53 -2.38 3.34 9.53
N ARG A 54 -1.21 3.88 9.21
CA ARG A 54 -0.59 5.02 9.91
C ARG A 54 -1.06 6.39 9.46
N MET A 55 -1.83 6.48 8.38
CA MET A 55 -2.39 7.75 7.90
C MET A 55 -3.05 8.52 9.07
N PRO A 56 -2.76 9.82 9.27
CA PRO A 56 -3.19 10.53 10.47
C PRO A 56 -4.72 10.68 10.54
N LYS A 57 -5.35 9.84 11.38
CA LYS A 57 -6.81 9.76 11.56
C LYS A 57 -7.38 10.78 12.56
N ALA A 58 -6.51 11.51 13.29
CA ALA A 58 -6.89 12.36 14.44
C ALA A 58 -6.42 13.82 14.35
N PHE A 59 -5.31 14.11 13.66
CA PHE A 59 -4.65 15.43 13.72
C PHE A 59 -5.11 16.44 12.66
N LEU A 60 -6.12 16.12 11.86
CA LEU A 60 -6.66 17.07 10.89
C LEU A 60 -7.64 18.01 11.60
N PRO A 61 -7.50 19.34 11.45
CA PRO A 61 -8.33 20.31 12.17
C PRO A 61 -9.81 20.22 11.75
N ASP A 62 -10.08 19.95 10.48
CA ASP A 62 -11.43 19.79 9.93
C ASP A 62 -11.97 18.35 10.14
N ALA A 63 -13.21 18.25 10.64
CA ALA A 63 -13.92 16.99 10.81
C ALA A 63 -14.14 16.25 9.48
N CYS A 64 -14.37 17.00 8.40
CA CYS A 64 -14.51 16.47 7.05
C CYS A 64 -13.17 15.84 6.59
N ALA A 65 -12.06 16.56 6.79
CA ALA A 65 -10.73 16.03 6.48
C ALA A 65 -10.38 14.78 7.31
N ARG A 66 -10.72 14.73 8.60
CA ARG A 66 -10.55 13.52 9.44
C ARG A 66 -11.31 12.31 8.89
N GLN A 67 -12.54 12.49 8.41
CA GLN A 67 -13.32 11.42 7.81
C GLN A 67 -12.67 10.88 6.53
N VAL A 68 -12.24 11.77 5.63
CA VAL A 68 -11.55 11.36 4.39
C VAL A 68 -10.25 10.63 4.71
N ALA A 69 -9.46 11.09 5.68
CA ALA A 69 -8.23 10.41 6.08
C ALA A 69 -8.47 9.03 6.71
N ARG A 70 -9.58 8.84 7.43
CA ARG A 70 -9.96 7.52 7.96
C ARG A 70 -10.35 6.55 6.85
N VAL A 71 -11.24 6.98 5.95
CA VAL A 71 -11.68 6.16 4.82
C VAL A 71 -10.51 5.85 3.91
N GLY A 72 -9.70 6.86 3.57
CA GLY A 72 -8.51 6.69 2.74
C GLY A 72 -7.47 5.79 3.36
N GLY A 73 -7.16 6.00 4.64
CA GLY A 73 -6.20 5.17 5.37
C GLY A 73 -6.61 3.69 5.40
N TRP A 74 -7.88 3.39 5.73
CA TRP A 74 -8.39 2.02 5.72
C TRP A 74 -8.48 1.41 4.32
N SER A 75 -8.86 2.19 3.31
CA SER A 75 -8.94 1.72 1.92
C SER A 75 -7.55 1.35 1.37
N MET A 76 -6.54 2.18 1.66
CA MET A 76 -5.15 1.90 1.31
C MET A 76 -4.57 0.75 2.13
N ALA A 77 -4.91 0.66 3.42
CA ALA A 77 -4.47 -0.45 4.26
C ALA A 77 -4.99 -1.81 3.73
N LEU A 78 -6.29 -1.88 3.46
CA LEU A 78 -6.94 -3.09 2.95
C LEU A 78 -6.43 -3.47 1.56
N SER A 79 -6.28 -2.50 0.66
CA SER A 79 -5.74 -2.76 -0.68
C SER A 79 -4.30 -3.26 -0.64
N GLY A 80 -3.45 -2.73 0.25
CA GLY A 80 -2.10 -3.23 0.47
C GLY A 80 -2.06 -4.68 0.98
N ILE A 81 -2.97 -5.04 1.90
CA ILE A 81 -3.11 -6.43 2.40
C ILE A 81 -3.56 -7.36 1.28
N VAL A 82 -4.59 -6.97 0.51
CA VAL A 82 -5.09 -7.75 -0.62
C VAL A 82 -4.01 -7.92 -1.69
N TYR A 83 -3.25 -6.86 -1.98
CA TYR A 83 -2.11 -6.90 -2.88
C TYR A 83 -1.05 -7.91 -2.41
N ALA A 84 -0.64 -7.83 -1.14
CA ALA A 84 0.32 -8.76 -0.57
C ALA A 84 -0.19 -10.21 -0.60
N GLY A 85 -1.48 -10.43 -0.32
CA GLY A 85 -2.14 -11.73 -0.42
C GLY A 85 -2.12 -12.30 -1.84
N PHE A 86 -2.41 -11.48 -2.85
CA PHE A 86 -2.30 -11.88 -4.25
C PHE A 86 -0.88 -12.33 -4.60
N TRP A 87 0.14 -11.58 -4.18
CA TRP A 87 1.53 -11.94 -4.45
C TRP A 87 2.04 -13.15 -3.65
N ALA A 88 1.47 -13.41 -2.48
CA ALA A 88 1.80 -14.57 -1.66
C ALA A 88 1.19 -15.88 -2.21
N PHE A 89 -0.04 -15.84 -2.72
CA PHE A 89 -0.81 -17.06 -3.01
C PHE A 89 -1.22 -17.24 -4.48
N ALA A 90 -1.33 -16.17 -5.27
CA ALA A 90 -1.86 -16.27 -6.64
C ALA A 90 -0.77 -16.51 -7.70
N PRO A 91 -1.10 -17.12 -8.85
CA PRO A 91 -0.22 -17.16 -10.02
C PRO A 91 0.22 -15.75 -10.43
N ILE A 92 1.44 -15.59 -10.95
CA ILE A 92 2.02 -14.25 -11.23
C ILE A 92 1.10 -13.37 -12.10
N ALA A 93 0.53 -13.92 -13.16
CA ALA A 93 -0.38 -13.17 -14.03
C ALA A 93 -1.60 -12.62 -13.27
N VAL A 94 -2.17 -13.43 -12.36
CA VAL A 94 -3.30 -13.04 -11.50
C VAL A 94 -2.84 -12.05 -10.44
N ALA A 95 -1.64 -12.23 -9.87
CA ALA A 95 -1.10 -11.35 -8.85
C ALA A 95 -0.84 -9.93 -9.38
N VAL A 96 -0.34 -9.81 -10.61
CA VAL A 96 -0.13 -8.53 -11.29
C VAL A 96 -1.47 -7.81 -11.48
N VAL A 97 -2.43 -8.45 -12.14
CA VAL A 97 -3.73 -7.82 -12.46
C VAL A 97 -4.54 -7.56 -11.19
N GLY A 98 -4.70 -8.58 -10.34
CA GLY A 98 -5.46 -8.49 -9.09
C GLY A 98 -4.87 -7.50 -8.10
N GLY A 99 -3.54 -7.47 -7.96
CA GLY A 99 -2.85 -6.49 -7.14
C GLY A 99 -3.06 -5.07 -7.64
N CYS A 100 -2.81 -4.81 -8.93
CA CYS A 100 -3.03 -3.49 -9.52
C CYS A 100 -4.47 -3.00 -9.35
N ILE A 101 -5.46 -3.86 -9.59
CA ILE A 101 -6.88 -3.55 -9.39
C ILE A 101 -7.15 -3.24 -7.91
N ALA A 102 -6.62 -4.03 -6.98
CA ALA A 102 -6.83 -3.80 -5.55
C ALA A 102 -6.36 -2.41 -5.10
N VAL A 103 -5.16 -2.00 -5.51
CA VAL A 103 -4.62 -0.67 -5.19
C VAL A 103 -5.38 0.44 -5.91
N ALA A 104 -5.73 0.25 -7.20
CA ALA A 104 -6.51 1.21 -7.96
C ALA A 104 -7.90 1.45 -7.33
N VAL A 105 -8.58 0.39 -6.88
CA VAL A 105 -9.86 0.48 -6.16
C VAL A 105 -9.68 1.22 -4.84
N GLY A 106 -8.65 0.91 -4.05
CA GLY A 106 -8.35 1.62 -2.80
C GLY A 106 -8.15 3.13 -3.02
N MET A 107 -7.45 3.50 -4.09
CA MET A 107 -7.24 4.89 -4.48
C MET A 107 -8.54 5.55 -4.97
N ALA A 108 -9.33 4.86 -5.80
CA ALA A 108 -10.61 5.33 -6.31
C ALA A 108 -11.62 5.59 -5.18
N VAL A 109 -11.70 4.70 -4.18
CA VAL A 109 -12.55 4.90 -2.99
C VAL A 109 -12.12 6.15 -2.22
N THR A 110 -10.81 6.33 -2.02
CA THR A 110 -10.27 7.49 -1.30
C THR A 110 -10.62 8.81 -1.99
N ILE A 111 -10.37 8.89 -3.30
CA ILE A 111 -10.65 10.08 -4.11
C ILE A 111 -12.16 10.32 -4.22
N GLY A 112 -12.93 9.28 -4.52
CA GLY A 112 -14.38 9.36 -4.68
C GLY A 112 -15.08 9.82 -3.41
N TYR A 113 -14.66 9.31 -2.24
CA TYR A 113 -15.20 9.76 -0.95
C TYR A 113 -14.87 11.23 -0.69
N GLY A 114 -13.62 11.65 -0.95
CA GLY A 114 -13.21 13.05 -0.83
C GLY A 114 -14.00 14.00 -1.73
N LEU A 115 -14.22 13.64 -3.00
CA LEU A 115 -15.01 14.42 -3.95
C LEU A 115 -16.49 14.51 -3.54
N THR A 116 -17.07 13.41 -3.07
CA THR A 116 -18.46 13.36 -2.61
C THR A 116 -18.67 14.26 -1.40
N LEU A 117 -17.73 14.24 -0.45
CA LEU A 117 -17.80 15.08 0.75
C LEU A 117 -17.64 16.56 0.40
N ARG A 118 -16.75 16.90 -0.53
CA ARG A 118 -16.61 18.26 -1.08
C ARG A 118 -17.89 18.75 -1.77
N ALA A 119 -18.54 17.90 -2.57
CA ALA A 119 -19.79 18.24 -3.24
C ALA A 119 -20.91 18.53 -2.24
N ARG A 120 -21.04 17.72 -1.18
CA ARG A 120 -22.01 17.93 -0.09
C ARG A 120 -21.77 19.23 0.67
N LEU A 121 -20.52 19.59 0.93
CA LEU A 121 -20.19 20.86 1.59
C LEU A 121 -20.51 22.07 0.71
N ARG A 122 -20.30 21.97 -0.60
CA ARG A 122 -20.68 23.04 -1.55
C ARG A 122 -22.18 23.23 -1.66
N ALA A 123 -22.96 22.15 -1.63
CA ALA A 123 -24.42 22.22 -1.70
C ALA A 123 -25.08 22.76 -0.41
N ARG A 124 -24.32 22.90 0.69
CA ARG A 124 -24.80 23.43 1.99
C ARG A 124 -24.39 24.89 2.24
N ARG A 125 -23.58 25.48 1.38
CA ARG A 125 -23.22 26.91 1.40
C ARG A 125 -24.14 27.67 0.45
#